data_AF-X1HAL2-F1
#
_entry.id   AF-X1HAL2-F1
#
_cell.length_a   1.000
_cell.length_b   1.000
_cell.length_c   1.000
_cell.angle_alpha   90.00
_cell.angle_beta   90.00
_cell.angle_gamma   90.00
#
_symmetry.space_group_name_H-M   'P 1'
#
loop_
_entity.id
_entity.type
_entity.pdbx_description
1 polymer ?
#
loop_
_entity_poly.entity_id
_entity_poly.type
_entity_poly.pdbx_seq_one_letter_code
_entity_poly.pdbx_strand_id
1 'polypeptide(L)'
;REKIAWDTVDIDGESIDYEKLAKTIEKLRKKDEGVIVTVIPNLNDSDKLQRYYSFKGFVEKRTAKCAWKHTNIYPNGDVEMCDGLYPMGNLKDNDFLEIWNNENFREFRKKLKKTKRFPICSACCRYYHYN
;
A
#
# COMPACT_ATOMS: atom_id res chain seq x y z
N ARG A 1 3.36 -26.97 3.23
CA ARG A 1 3.89 -25.72 3.82
C ARG A 1 3.00 -25.43 5.02
N GLU A 2 3.49 -25.65 6.25
CA GLU A 2 2.79 -25.18 7.44
C GLU A 2 2.54 -23.68 7.27
N LYS A 3 1.28 -23.29 7.43
CA LYS A 3 0.93 -21.88 7.51
C LYS A 3 1.52 -21.40 8.83
N ILE A 4 2.61 -20.66 8.75
CA ILE A 4 2.94 -19.72 9.83
C ILE A 4 1.74 -18.79 9.88
N ALA A 5 0.81 -19.08 10.77
CA ALA A 5 -0.13 -18.09 11.25
C ALA A 5 0.75 -17.12 12.01
N TRP A 6 1.16 -16.05 11.32
CA TRP A 6 1.29 -14.81 12.04
C TRP A 6 -0.10 -14.64 12.64
N ASP A 7 -0.23 -14.85 13.94
CA ASP A 7 -1.24 -14.17 14.73
C ASP A 7 -0.96 -12.70 14.41
N THR A 8 -1.55 -12.26 13.30
CA THR A 8 -1.35 -10.95 12.76
C THR A 8 -1.68 -10.03 13.91
N VAL A 9 -0.96 -8.94 14.02
CA VAL A 9 -1.36 -7.87 14.92
C VAL A 9 -2.72 -7.42 14.38
N ASP A 10 -3.77 -8.11 14.80
CA ASP A 10 -5.15 -7.86 14.45
C ASP A 10 -5.45 -6.60 15.23
N ILE A 11 -5.10 -5.48 14.59
CA ILE A 11 -5.48 -4.18 15.07
C ILE A 11 -7.00 -4.22 15.00
N ASP A 12 -7.64 -4.37 16.16
CA ASP A 12 -9.07 -4.17 16.29
C ASP A 12 -9.36 -2.70 15.96
N GLY A 13 -9.67 -2.45 14.69
CA GLY A 13 -9.98 -1.14 14.17
C GLY A 13 -11.23 -0.53 14.82
N GLU A 14 -12.06 -1.32 15.51
CA GLU A 14 -13.23 -0.77 16.22
C GLU A 14 -12.84 -0.12 17.56
N SER A 15 -11.74 -0.57 18.18
CA SER A 15 -11.25 -0.07 19.46
C SER A 15 -10.46 1.25 19.38
N ILE A 16 -10.18 1.75 18.16
CA ILE A 16 -9.34 2.93 17.95
C ILE A 16 -10.12 4.23 18.16
N ASP A 17 -9.59 5.11 19.02
CA ASP A 17 -10.02 6.51 19.10
C ASP A 17 -9.41 7.32 17.93
N TYR A 18 -10.18 7.43 16.84
CA TYR A 18 -9.73 8.08 15.60
C TYR A 18 -9.55 9.59 15.72
N GLU A 19 -10.29 10.25 16.63
CA GLU A 19 -10.12 11.67 16.92
C GLU A 19 -8.77 11.94 17.60
N LYS A 20 -8.44 11.14 18.62
CA LYS A 20 -7.15 11.20 19.28
C LYS A 20 -6.00 10.85 18.33
N LEU A 21 -6.20 9.86 17.46
CA LEU A 21 -5.19 9.49 16.45
C LEU A 21 -4.92 10.63 15.48
N ALA A 22 -5.97 11.24 14.91
CA ALA A 22 -5.84 12.37 13.98
C ALA A 22 -5.10 13.56 14.62
N LYS A 23 -5.46 13.93 15.86
CA LYS A 23 -4.78 14.98 16.62
C LYS A 23 -3.32 14.65 16.91
N THR A 24 -3.01 13.38 17.20
CA THR A 24 -1.63 12.93 17.43
C THR A 24 -0.81 13.05 16.16
N ILE A 25 -1.34 12.61 15.02
CA ILE A 25 -0.71 12.76 13.71
C ILE A 25 -0.44 14.23 13.39
N GLU A 26 -1.42 15.11 13.62
CA GLU A 26 -1.27 16.54 13.39
C GLU A 26 -0.16 17.16 14.27
N LYS A 27 -0.13 16.80 15.56
CA LYS A 27 0.90 17.25 16.49
C LYS A 27 2.30 16.81 16.05
N LEU A 28 2.44 15.55 15.61
CA LEU A 28 3.73 15.02 15.15
C LEU A 28 4.22 15.71 13.88
N ARG A 29 3.32 16.06 12.95
CA ARG A 29 3.69 16.79 11.71
C ARG A 29 4.14 18.22 11.96
N LYS A 30 3.64 18.86 13.02
CA LYS A 30 4.00 20.25 13.38
C LYS A 30 5.28 20.33 14.21
N LYS A 31 5.83 19.21 14.70
CA LYS A 31 7.04 19.20 15.51
C LYS A 31 8.26 19.48 14.61
N ASP A 32 8.86 20.65 14.79
CA ASP A 32 10.15 21.01 14.20
C ASP A 32 11.28 20.66 15.17
N GLU A 33 11.49 19.36 15.37
CA GLU A 33 12.57 18.83 16.24
C GLU A 33 13.70 18.20 15.41
N GLY A 34 13.81 18.55 14.13
CA GLY A 34 14.77 17.93 13.19
C GLY A 34 14.43 16.48 12.83
N VAL A 35 13.23 15.98 13.17
CA VAL A 35 12.77 14.63 12.86
C VAL A 35 11.68 14.67 11.78
N ILE A 36 11.93 14.00 10.66
CA ILE A 36 10.95 13.88 9.57
C ILE A 36 9.95 12.78 9.92
N VAL A 37 8.71 13.16 10.19
CA VAL A 37 7.62 12.22 10.46
C VAL A 37 6.86 11.90 9.17
N THR A 38 7.00 10.67 8.68
CA THR A 38 6.18 10.14 7.58
C THR A 38 5.04 9.29 8.14
N VAL A 39 3.80 9.63 7.78
CA VAL A 39 2.60 8.88 8.20
C VAL A 39 2.13 7.98 7.06
N ILE A 40 1.93 6.70 7.35
CA ILE A 40 1.51 5.68 6.38
C ILE A 40 0.32 4.90 7.00
N PRO A 41 -0.89 4.94 6.41
CA PRO A 41 -1.28 5.71 5.22
C PRO A 41 -1.22 7.22 5.46
N ASN A 42 -0.95 8.01 4.42
CA ASN A 42 -0.88 9.48 4.50
C ASN A 42 -2.29 10.09 4.66
N LEU A 43 -2.92 9.86 5.81
CA LEU A 43 -4.24 10.32 6.22
C LEU A 43 -4.11 11.08 7.55
N ASN A 44 -4.95 12.07 7.77
CA ASN A 44 -4.93 12.92 8.96
C ASN A 44 -6.34 13.30 9.46
N ASP A 45 -7.36 12.69 8.87
CA ASP A 45 -8.77 12.95 9.14
C ASP A 45 -9.36 11.70 9.82
N SER A 46 -10.09 11.90 10.91
CA SER A 46 -10.61 10.81 11.76
C SER A 46 -11.54 9.88 10.99
N ASP A 47 -12.46 10.41 10.18
CA ASP A 47 -13.37 9.63 9.33
C ASP A 47 -12.60 8.82 8.29
N LYS A 48 -11.61 9.43 7.63
CA LYS A 48 -10.76 8.75 6.66
C LYS A 48 -9.93 7.63 7.29
N LEU A 49 -9.37 7.87 8.47
CA LEU A 49 -8.62 6.87 9.24
C LEU A 49 -9.54 5.73 9.66
N GLN A 50 -10.72 6.04 10.20
CA GLN A 50 -11.71 5.04 10.58
C GLN A 50 -12.07 4.14 9.41
N ARG A 51 -12.41 4.71 8.26
CA ARG A 51 -12.78 3.94 7.07
C ARG A 51 -11.66 3.04 6.56
N TYR A 52 -10.41 3.50 6.68
CA TYR A 52 -9.23 2.72 6.30
C TYR A 52 -9.03 1.50 7.23
N TYR A 53 -8.96 1.74 8.55
CA TYR A 53 -8.67 0.70 9.54
C TYR A 53 -9.86 -0.22 9.80
N SER A 54 -11.09 0.21 9.53
CA SER A 54 -12.29 -0.63 9.59
C SER A 54 -12.58 -1.37 8.26
N PHE A 55 -11.69 -1.26 7.26
CA PHE A 55 -11.85 -1.85 5.93
C PHE A 55 -13.18 -1.54 5.21
N LYS A 56 -13.83 -0.39 5.52
CA LYS A 56 -15.14 0.03 4.95
C LYS A 56 -15.00 0.67 3.56
N GLY A 57 -14.14 0.11 2.73
CA GLY A 57 -13.93 0.54 1.34
C GLY A 57 -12.97 1.72 1.17
N PHE A 58 -13.09 2.43 0.05
CA PHE A 58 -12.12 3.43 -0.38
C PHE A 58 -12.30 4.77 0.32
N VAL A 59 -11.26 5.27 0.95
CA VAL A 59 -11.23 6.62 1.50
C VAL A 59 -11.38 7.65 0.38
N GLU A 60 -10.67 7.45 -0.75
CA GLU A 60 -10.73 8.30 -1.95
C GLU A 60 -10.61 7.48 -3.22
N LYS A 61 -11.21 7.95 -4.34
CA LYS A 61 -11.10 7.34 -5.67
C LYS A 61 -10.10 8.11 -6.52
N ARG A 62 -8.94 7.52 -6.78
CA ARG A 62 -7.87 8.08 -7.61
C ARG A 62 -7.11 6.99 -8.34
N THR A 63 -6.25 7.41 -9.27
CA THR A 63 -5.36 6.47 -9.97
C THR A 63 -4.29 5.99 -8.98
N ALA A 64 -4.14 4.68 -8.81
CA ALA A 64 -3.12 4.09 -7.96
C ALA A 64 -1.73 4.27 -8.59
N LYS A 65 -1.03 5.35 -8.21
CA LYS A 65 0.30 5.68 -8.73
C LYS A 65 1.40 4.70 -8.29
N CYS A 66 1.14 3.88 -7.27
CA CYS A 66 2.10 2.92 -6.72
C CYS A 66 2.65 1.95 -7.79
N ALA A 67 1.86 1.57 -8.79
CA ALA A 67 2.29 0.64 -9.84
C ALA A 67 3.42 1.17 -10.77
N TRP A 68 3.76 2.45 -10.68
CA TRP A 68 4.91 3.06 -11.38
C TRP A 68 6.05 3.46 -10.44
N LYS A 69 5.86 3.29 -9.13
CA LYS A 69 6.81 3.76 -8.10
C LYS A 69 7.32 2.65 -7.20
N HIS A 70 6.66 1.49 -7.21
CA HIS A 70 6.90 0.41 -6.26
C HIS A 70 6.71 -0.95 -6.93
N THR A 71 7.50 -1.92 -6.49
CA THR A 71 7.33 -3.35 -6.74
C THR A 71 7.90 -4.13 -5.57
N ASN A 72 7.49 -5.39 -5.41
CA ASN A 72 8.05 -6.30 -4.44
C ASN A 72 9.02 -7.26 -5.09
N ILE A 73 10.12 -7.55 -4.39
CA ILE A 73 11.08 -8.58 -4.75
C ILE A 73 11.15 -9.52 -3.56
N TYR A 74 10.84 -10.79 -3.78
CA TYR A 74 10.85 -11.82 -2.75
C TYR A 74 12.20 -12.54 -2.68
N PRO A 75 12.55 -13.19 -1.55
CA PRO A 75 13.84 -13.85 -1.38
C PRO A 75 14.17 -14.94 -2.41
N ASN A 76 13.16 -15.54 -3.04
CA ASN A 76 13.33 -16.53 -4.09
C ASN A 76 13.59 -15.93 -5.48
N GLY A 77 13.65 -14.60 -5.60
CA GLY A 77 13.85 -13.84 -6.83
C GLY A 77 12.56 -13.37 -7.49
N ASP A 78 11.39 -13.77 -7.00
CA ASP A 78 10.11 -13.40 -7.60
C ASP A 78 9.87 -11.90 -7.51
N VAL A 79 9.41 -11.29 -8.61
CA VAL A 79 9.06 -9.88 -8.69
C VAL A 79 7.56 -9.73 -8.91
N GLU A 80 6.88 -9.09 -7.96
CA GLU A 80 5.43 -8.88 -7.97
C GLU A 80 5.09 -7.39 -7.93
N MET A 81 4.04 -7.00 -8.64
CA MET A 81 3.58 -5.60 -8.66
C MET A 81 2.89 -5.17 -7.35
N CYS A 82 2.18 -6.08 -6.68
CA CYS A 82 1.48 -5.84 -5.42
C CYS A 82 1.68 -7.05 -4.50
N ASP A 83 1.59 -6.85 -3.18
CA ASP A 83 1.79 -7.94 -2.22
C ASP A 83 0.75 -9.04 -2.42
N GLY A 84 1.20 -10.29 -2.53
CA GLY A 84 0.32 -11.46 -2.66
C GLY A 84 -0.32 -11.57 -4.04
N LEU A 85 0.27 -10.97 -5.07
CA LEU A 85 -0.10 -11.20 -6.46
C LEU A 85 0.70 -12.40 -7.00
N TYR A 86 0.50 -12.77 -8.26
CA TYR A 86 1.38 -13.75 -8.89
C TYR A 86 2.70 -13.09 -9.35
N PRO A 87 3.82 -13.82 -9.34
CA PRO A 87 5.10 -13.33 -9.84
C PRO A 87 5.00 -13.01 -11.33
N MET A 88 5.48 -11.83 -11.70
CA MET A 88 5.48 -11.34 -13.08
C MET A 88 6.86 -11.50 -13.74
N GLY A 89 7.85 -11.99 -13.01
CA GLY A 89 9.19 -12.35 -13.47
C GLY A 89 10.04 -12.83 -12.28
N ASN A 90 11.20 -13.41 -12.55
CA ASN A 90 12.15 -13.83 -11.51
C ASN A 90 13.57 -13.35 -11.85
N LEU A 91 14.26 -12.76 -10.86
CA LEU A 91 15.61 -12.21 -11.00
C LEU A 91 16.71 -13.25 -11.25
N LYS A 92 16.39 -14.55 -11.15
CA LYS A 92 17.29 -15.64 -11.57
C LYS A 92 17.35 -15.80 -13.08
N ASP A 93 16.30 -15.37 -13.77
CA ASP A 93 16.13 -15.62 -15.20
C ASP A 93 16.33 -14.33 -16.02
N ASN A 94 15.91 -13.17 -15.50
CA ASN A 94 15.88 -11.90 -16.23
C ASN A 94 16.39 -10.73 -15.37
N ASP A 95 16.87 -9.67 -16.03
CA ASP A 95 17.25 -8.43 -15.35
C ASP A 95 16.01 -7.70 -14.83
N PHE A 96 16.18 -6.97 -13.72
CA PHE A 96 15.08 -6.22 -13.10
C PHE A 96 14.34 -5.30 -14.10
N LEU A 97 15.08 -4.57 -14.93
CA LEU A 97 14.48 -3.63 -15.88
C LEU A 97 13.74 -4.33 -17.02
N GLU A 98 14.15 -5.55 -17.38
CA GLU A 98 13.43 -6.38 -18.34
C GLU A 98 12.10 -6.82 -17.74
N ILE A 99 12.12 -7.32 -16.49
CA ILE A 99 10.91 -7.72 -15.76
C ILE A 99 9.97 -6.53 -15.58
N TRP A 100 10.47 -5.38 -15.10
CA TRP A 100 9.70 -4.17 -14.84
C TRP A 100 9.01 -3.60 -16.08
N ASN A 101 9.55 -3.90 -17.28
CA ASN A 101 9.03 -3.46 -18.57
C ASN A 101 8.45 -4.59 -19.42
N ASN A 102 8.30 -5.81 -18.89
CA ASN A 102 7.73 -6.92 -19.63
C ASN A 102 6.23 -6.72 -19.90
N GLU A 103 5.64 -7.66 -20.64
CA GLU A 103 4.22 -7.60 -20.99
C GLU A 103 3.31 -7.63 -19.76
N ASN A 104 3.59 -8.50 -18.77
CA ASN A 104 2.78 -8.63 -17.56
C ASN A 104 2.70 -7.31 -16.75
N PHE A 105 3.84 -6.68 -16.49
CA PHE A 105 3.91 -5.39 -15.80
C PHE A 105 3.19 -4.29 -16.58
N ARG A 106 3.36 -4.25 -17.91
CA ARG A 106 2.70 -3.26 -18.79
C ARG A 106 1.19 -3.45 -18.81
N GLU A 107 0.70 -4.69 -18.96
CA GLU A 107 -0.73 -4.98 -18.97
C GLU A 107 -1.39 -4.68 -17.63
N PHE A 108 -0.72 -4.99 -16.51
CA PHE A 108 -1.20 -4.59 -15.18
C PHE A 108 -1.37 -3.06 -15.09
N ARG A 109 -0.34 -2.29 -15.48
CA ARG A 109 -0.39 -0.82 -15.45
C ARG A 109 -1.46 -0.25 -16.40
N LYS A 110 -1.64 -0.84 -17.59
CA LYS A 110 -2.71 -0.46 -18.53
C LYS A 110 -4.09 -0.69 -17.92
N LYS A 111 -4.32 -1.88 -17.36
CA LYS A 111 -5.58 -2.24 -16.68
C LYS A 111 -5.84 -1.29 -15.51
N LEU A 112 -4.83 -1.05 -14.68
CA LEU A 112 -4.92 -0.14 -13.54
C LEU A 112 -5.18 1.31 -13.98
N LYS A 113 -4.57 1.79 -15.07
CA LYS A 113 -4.85 3.13 -15.63
C LYS A 113 -6.30 3.26 -16.08
N LYS A 114 -6.88 2.19 -16.67
CA LYS A 114 -8.28 2.12 -17.10
C LYS A 114 -9.24 2.09 -15.92
N THR A 115 -9.00 1.21 -14.94
CA THR A 115 -9.89 1.06 -13.76
C THR A 115 -9.63 2.10 -12.67
N LYS A 116 -8.52 2.85 -12.77
CA LYS A 116 -7.93 3.74 -11.76
C LYS A 116 -7.41 3.02 -10.51
N ARG A 117 -8.08 1.96 -10.08
CA ARG A 117 -7.78 1.19 -8.86
C ARG A 117 -8.33 -0.24 -8.98
N PHE A 118 -7.86 -1.13 -8.11
CA PHE A 118 -8.45 -2.45 -7.87
C PHE A 118 -9.06 -2.50 -6.47
N PRO A 119 -10.02 -3.39 -6.17
CA PRO A 119 -10.63 -3.48 -4.83
C PRO A 119 -9.61 -3.57 -3.69
N ILE A 120 -8.53 -4.34 -3.87
CA ILE A 120 -7.44 -4.47 -2.89
C ILE A 120 -6.79 -3.12 -2.52
N CYS A 121 -6.85 -2.12 -3.40
CA CYS A 121 -6.24 -0.82 -3.16
C CYS A 121 -6.89 -0.06 -1.98
N SER A 122 -8.12 -0.37 -1.56
CA SER A 122 -8.75 0.34 -0.42
C SER A 122 -8.05 0.08 0.90
N ALA A 123 -7.47 -1.12 1.05
CA ALA A 123 -6.74 -1.57 2.24
C ALA A 123 -5.22 -1.34 2.12
N CYS A 124 -4.74 -0.86 0.97
CA CYS A 124 -3.31 -0.73 0.70
C CYS A 124 -2.78 0.64 1.12
N CYS A 125 -1.86 0.68 2.08
CA CYS A 125 -1.23 1.93 2.51
C CYS A 125 -0.50 2.67 1.37
N ARG A 126 0.08 1.95 0.40
CA ARG A 126 0.78 2.53 -0.76
C ARG A 126 -0.16 3.29 -1.70
N TYR A 127 -1.44 2.91 -1.76
CA TYR A 127 -2.45 3.69 -2.51
C TYR A 127 -2.64 5.09 -1.89
N TYR A 128 -2.50 5.18 -0.56
CA TYR A 128 -2.64 6.43 0.17
C TYR A 128 -1.36 7.26 0.22
N HIS A 129 -0.19 6.63 0.11
CA HIS A 129 1.11 7.28 0.30
C HIS A 129 1.56 8.20 -0.85
N TYR A 130 1.37 7.82 -2.12
CA TYR A 130 2.00 8.52 -3.26
C TYR A 130 1.23 9.75 -3.79
N ASN A 131 0.61 10.54 -2.92
CA ASN A 131 -0.19 11.71 -3.29
C ASN A 131 0.19 12.95 -2.49
#